data_AF-A0A2J8U9F4-F1
#
_entry.id   AF-A0A2J8U9F4-F1
#
_cell.length_a   1.000
_cell.length_b   1.000
_cell.length_c   1.000
_cell.angle_alpha   90.00
_cell.angle_beta   90.00
_cell.angle_gamma   90.00
#
_symmetry.space_group_name_H-M   'P 1'
#
loop_
_entity.id
_entity.type
_entity.pdbx_description
1 polymer ?
#
loop_
_entity_poly.entity_id
_entity_poly.type
_entity_poly.pdbx_seq_one_letter_code
_entity_poly.pdbx_strand_id
1 'polypeptide(L)'
;REVMYTAFKALGDSVDYVQVCDSDTRLDPMALLELVRVLDEDPWVGAVGGDVRILNPLDSWVSFLSSLRYWVAFNVERACQSYFHCVSCISGPLGLYRNNLLQQFLEAWYNQKFLGTHCTFGDDRHLTNRMLSMGYATK
;
A
#
# COMPACT_ATOMS: atom_id res chain seq x y z
N ARG A 1 -4.03 3.36 -12.16
CA ARG A 1 -5.33 3.84 -11.65
C ARG A 1 -6.58 3.12 -12.17
N GLU A 2 -6.94 3.20 -13.46
CA GLU A 2 -8.24 2.69 -13.99
C GLU A 2 -8.57 1.24 -13.60
N VAL A 3 -7.58 0.35 -13.72
CA VAL A 3 -7.72 -1.07 -13.38
C VAL A 3 -8.05 -1.25 -11.90
N MET A 4 -7.32 -0.57 -11.02
CA MET A 4 -7.57 -0.60 -9.57
C MET A 4 -8.95 -0.03 -9.22
N TYR A 5 -9.31 1.12 -9.79
CA TYR A 5 -10.61 1.74 -9.55
C TYR A 5 -11.76 0.81 -9.94
N THR A 6 -11.67 0.20 -11.13
CA THR A 6 -12.69 -0.72 -11.63
C THR A 6 -12.83 -1.94 -10.71
N ALA A 7 -11.71 -2.52 -10.26
CA ALA A 7 -11.72 -3.63 -9.33
C ALA A 7 -12.32 -3.23 -7.97
N PHE A 8 -11.88 -2.11 -7.39
CA PHE A 8 -12.39 -1.61 -6.11
C PHE A 8 -13.89 -1.31 -6.17
N LYS A 9 -14.35 -0.71 -7.27
CA LYS A 9 -15.77 -0.41 -7.49
C LYS A 9 -16.60 -1.67 -7.66
N ALA A 10 -16.08 -2.67 -8.37
CA ALA A 10 -16.75 -3.95 -8.57
C ALA A 10 -16.88 -4.77 -7.28
N LEU A 11 -15.87 -4.69 -6.40
CA LEU A 11 -15.91 -5.34 -5.08
C LEU A 11 -16.97 -4.72 -4.17
N GLY A 12 -17.18 -3.40 -4.23
CA GLY A 12 -18.12 -2.70 -3.33
C GLY A 12 -17.83 -3.05 -1.87
N ASP A 13 -18.85 -3.45 -1.10
CA ASP A 13 -18.73 -3.89 0.29
C ASP A 13 -18.72 -5.42 0.45
N SER A 14 -18.42 -6.17 -0.62
CA SER A 14 -18.50 -7.65 -0.60
C SER A 14 -17.36 -8.34 0.15
N VAL A 15 -16.29 -7.61 0.49
CA VAL A 15 -15.09 -8.12 1.17
C VAL A 15 -14.67 -7.18 2.28
N ASP A 16 -14.01 -7.71 3.31
CA ASP A 16 -13.51 -6.91 4.43
C ASP A 16 -12.22 -6.16 4.10
N TYR A 17 -11.35 -6.79 3.30
CA TYR A 17 -10.02 -6.32 2.96
C TYR A 17 -9.77 -6.35 1.46
N VAL A 18 -8.97 -5.41 0.97
CA VAL A 18 -8.51 -5.36 -0.42
C VAL A 18 -6.99 -5.37 -0.45
N GLN A 19 -6.43 -6.42 -1.05
CA GLN A 19 -5.00 -6.52 -1.29
C GLN A 19 -4.65 -5.93 -2.66
N VAL A 20 -3.63 -5.10 -2.70
CA VAL A 20 -2.98 -4.64 -3.94
C VAL A 20 -1.63 -5.34 -4.11
N CYS A 21 -1.31 -5.68 -5.35
CA CYS A 21 -0.08 -6.37 -5.72
C CYS A 21 0.31 -5.98 -7.14
N ASP A 22 1.60 -5.74 -7.37
CA ASP A 22 2.14 -5.53 -8.70
C ASP A 22 2.29 -6.87 -9.42
N SER A 23 2.11 -6.88 -10.75
CA SER A 23 2.09 -8.12 -11.55
C SER A 23 3.43 -8.87 -11.58
N ASP A 24 4.53 -8.21 -11.23
CA ASP A 24 5.88 -8.77 -11.15
C ASP A 24 6.27 -9.21 -9.73
N THR A 25 5.36 -9.10 -8.75
CA THR A 25 5.64 -9.40 -7.36
C THR A 25 5.31 -10.86 -7.01
N ARG A 26 6.26 -11.52 -6.34
CA ARG A 26 6.07 -12.87 -5.77
C ARG A 26 5.82 -12.74 -4.27
N LEU A 27 4.64 -13.19 -3.85
CA LEU A 27 4.23 -13.13 -2.45
C LEU A 27 4.74 -14.35 -1.69
N ASP A 28 5.25 -14.11 -0.47
CA ASP A 28 5.42 -15.19 0.50
C ASP A 28 4.05 -15.77 0.88
N PRO A 29 3.88 -17.10 1.00
CA PRO A 29 2.59 -17.71 1.35
C PRO A 29 1.97 -17.17 2.64
N MET A 30 2.79 -16.67 3.57
CA MET A 30 2.34 -16.10 4.84
C MET A 30 2.13 -14.59 4.80
N ALA A 31 2.55 -13.90 3.73
CA ALA A 31 2.54 -12.43 3.67
C ALA A 31 1.14 -11.85 3.93
N LEU A 32 0.11 -12.37 3.26
CA LEU A 32 -1.25 -11.89 3.44
C LEU A 32 -1.76 -12.11 4.88
N LEU A 33 -1.44 -13.25 5.48
CA LEU A 33 -1.87 -13.56 6.85
C LEU A 33 -1.27 -12.59 7.86
N GLU A 34 0.02 -12.25 7.71
CA GLU A 34 0.67 -11.28 8.59
C GLU A 34 0.07 -9.88 8.44
N LEU A 35 -0.25 -9.44 7.22
CA LEU A 35 -0.93 -8.15 7.00
C LEU A 35 -2.32 -8.11 7.64
N VAL A 36 -3.10 -9.19 7.50
CA VAL A 36 -4.43 -9.29 8.12
C VAL A 36 -4.32 -9.21 9.64
N ARG A 37 -3.34 -9.89 10.27
CA ARG A 37 -3.12 -9.80 11.71
C ARG A 37 -2.89 -8.37 12.18
N VAL A 38 -2.05 -7.60 11.48
CA VAL A 38 -1.77 -6.20 11.85
C VAL A 38 -3.04 -5.34 11.77
N LEU A 39 -3.91 -5.57 10.78
CA LEU A 39 -5.18 -4.87 10.71
C LEU A 39 -6.12 -5.34 11.83
N ASP A 40 -6.33 -6.63 12.00
CA ASP A 40 -7.26 -7.20 13.00
C ASP A 40 -6.90 -6.82 14.44
N GLU A 41 -5.61 -6.69 14.75
CA GLU A 41 -5.13 -6.28 16.09
C GLU A 41 -5.51 -4.84 16.46
N ASP A 42 -5.66 -3.95 15.48
CA ASP A 42 -5.94 -2.54 15.73
C ASP A 42 -7.01 -1.97 14.75
N PRO A 43 -8.24 -1.72 15.24
CA PRO A 43 -9.31 -1.12 14.44
C PRO A 43 -8.97 0.28 13.88
N TRP A 44 -8.00 0.99 14.48
CA TRP A 44 -7.59 2.32 14.02
C TRP A 44 -6.57 2.28 12.89
N VAL A 45 -5.99 1.12 12.58
CA VAL A 45 -5.13 0.94 11.40
C VAL A 45 -6.01 0.67 10.19
N GLY A 46 -6.00 1.61 9.24
CA GLY A 46 -6.80 1.52 8.03
C GLY A 46 -6.11 0.76 6.89
N ALA A 47 -4.79 0.77 6.87
CA ALA A 47 -4.00 0.05 5.87
C ALA A 47 -2.61 -0.32 6.38
N VAL A 48 -2.05 -1.37 5.80
CA VAL A 48 -0.72 -1.90 6.13
C VAL A 48 0.06 -2.25 4.87
N GLY A 49 1.36 -1.96 4.87
CA GLY A 49 2.31 -2.40 3.85
C GLY A 49 3.21 -3.52 4.35
N GLY A 50 3.66 -4.40 3.44
CA GLY A 50 4.64 -5.44 3.76
C GLY A 50 6.08 -5.05 3.42
N ASP A 51 7.02 -5.91 3.81
CA ASP A 51 8.44 -5.81 3.43
C ASP A 51 8.63 -6.32 1.98
N VAL A 52 9.11 -5.44 1.10
CA VAL A 52 9.33 -5.76 -0.31
C VAL A 52 10.82 -5.86 -0.59
N ARG A 53 11.23 -6.93 -1.27
CA ARG A 53 12.63 -7.22 -1.58
C ARG A 53 12.84 -7.49 -3.06
N ILE A 54 14.05 -7.21 -3.52
CA ILE A 54 14.49 -7.60 -4.85
C ILE A 54 14.72 -9.11 -4.89
N LEU A 55 14.08 -9.78 -5.85
CA LEU A 55 14.11 -11.25 -5.97
C LEU A 55 15.50 -11.79 -6.34
N ASN A 56 16.28 -11.01 -7.08
CA ASN A 56 17.54 -11.44 -7.69
C ASN A 56 18.75 -10.55 -7.31
N PRO A 57 19.05 -10.41 -6.01
CA PRO A 57 20.02 -9.45 -5.50
C PRO A 57 21.47 -9.73 -5.93
N LEU A 58 21.78 -10.95 -6.39
CA LEU A 58 23.14 -11.38 -6.74
C LEU A 58 23.39 -11.46 -8.26
N ASP A 59 22.38 -11.23 -9.09
CA ASP A 59 22.51 -11.35 -10.55
C ASP A 59 23.39 -10.25 -11.16
N SER A 60 23.44 -9.07 -10.52
CA SER A 60 24.21 -7.93 -11.03
C SER A 60 24.51 -6.92 -9.92
N TRP A 61 25.47 -6.03 -10.17
CA TRP A 61 25.74 -4.89 -9.29
C TRP A 61 24.52 -3.96 -9.13
N VAL A 62 23.72 -3.80 -10.19
CA VAL A 62 22.51 -2.96 -10.14
C VAL A 62 21.47 -3.61 -9.23
N SER A 63 21.16 -4.89 -9.41
CA SER A 63 20.20 -5.60 -8.56
C SER A 63 20.65 -5.69 -7.10
N PHE A 64 21.95 -5.84 -6.86
CA PHE A 64 22.53 -5.77 -5.52
C PHE A 64 22.30 -4.40 -4.87
N LEU A 65 22.67 -3.31 -5.54
CA LEU A 65 22.47 -1.95 -5.02
C LEU A 65 20.98 -1.60 -4.84
N SER A 66 20.12 -2.04 -5.75
CA SER A 66 18.65 -1.95 -5.60
C SER A 66 18.18 -2.70 -4.36
N SER A 67 18.69 -3.91 -4.11
CA SER A 67 18.32 -4.69 -2.92
C SER A 67 18.69 -3.97 -1.62
N LEU A 68 19.86 -3.35 -1.57
CA LEU A 68 20.30 -2.56 -0.42
C LEU A 68 19.42 -1.33 -0.21
N ARG A 69 19.07 -0.62 -1.31
CA ARG A 69 18.18 0.54 -1.24
C ARG A 69 16.79 0.16 -0.71
N TYR A 70 16.23 -0.95 -1.19
CA TYR A 70 14.95 -1.48 -0.73
C TYR A 70 15.02 -1.87 0.75
N TRP A 71 16.08 -2.58 1.15
CA TRP A 71 16.26 -2.96 2.54
C TRP A 71 16.23 -1.75 3.47
N VAL A 72 16.97 -0.67 3.15
CA VAL A 72 16.95 0.57 3.95
C VAL A 72 15.57 1.24 3.92
N ALA A 73 14.90 1.28 2.76
CA ALA A 73 13.58 1.89 2.64
C ALA A 73 12.54 1.20 3.54
N PHE A 74 12.51 -0.14 3.55
CA PHE A 74 11.51 -0.89 4.30
C PHE A 74 11.87 -1.06 5.78
N ASN A 75 13.12 -1.38 6.08
CA ASN A 75 13.55 -1.77 7.43
C ASN A 75 14.02 -0.58 8.29
N VAL A 76 14.26 0.59 7.68
CA VAL A 76 14.65 1.81 8.41
C VAL A 76 13.60 2.90 8.23
N GLU A 77 13.39 3.36 7.00
CA GLU A 77 12.51 4.52 6.75
C GLU A 77 11.04 4.20 7.06
N ARG A 78 10.49 3.11 6.48
CA ARG A 78 9.11 2.69 6.72
C ARG A 78 8.89 2.14 8.12
N ALA A 79 9.84 1.38 8.66
CA ALA A 79 9.77 0.92 10.05
C ALA A 79 9.62 2.10 11.02
N CYS A 80 10.37 3.19 10.81
CA CYS A 80 10.22 4.42 11.59
C CYS A 80 8.83 5.05 11.40
N GLN A 81 8.33 5.16 10.16
CA GLN A 81 6.98 5.68 9.91
C GLN A 81 5.88 4.80 10.53
N SER A 82 6.05 3.48 10.51
CA SER A 82 5.12 2.50 11.07
C SER A 82 5.04 2.62 12.60
N TYR A 83 6.19 2.84 13.25
CA TYR A 83 6.26 3.16 14.68
C TYR A 83 5.46 4.41 15.05
N PHE A 84 5.47 5.43 14.20
CA PHE A 84 4.67 6.66 14.37
C PHE A 84 3.29 6.60 13.69
N HIS A 85 2.87 5.44 13.20
CA HIS A 85 1.56 5.21 12.56
C HIS A 85 1.26 6.10 11.35
N CYS A 86 2.31 6.52 10.65
CA CYS A 86 2.26 7.55 9.61
C CYS A 86 2.95 7.12 8.31
N VAL A 87 2.89 5.84 7.96
CA VAL A 87 3.43 5.35 6.69
C VAL A 87 2.81 6.14 5.54
N SER A 88 3.62 6.95 4.88
CA SER A 88 3.14 7.92 3.87
C SER A 88 2.83 7.29 2.51
N CYS A 89 3.25 6.04 2.29
CA CYS A 89 3.07 5.33 1.04
C CYS A 89 3.12 3.82 1.27
N ILE A 90 1.97 3.16 1.33
CA ILE A 90 1.87 1.70 1.23
C ILE A 90 2.04 1.36 -0.25
N SER A 91 3.11 0.63 -0.59
CA SER A 91 3.52 0.41 -1.97
C SER A 91 2.69 -0.68 -2.65
N GLY A 92 2.39 -0.48 -3.94
CA GLY A 92 1.64 -1.38 -4.81
C GLY A 92 2.01 -2.87 -4.77
N PRO A 93 3.30 -3.27 -4.65
CA PRO A 93 3.70 -4.68 -4.57
C PRO A 93 3.05 -5.46 -3.43
N LEU A 94 2.84 -4.84 -2.28
CA LEU A 94 2.33 -5.53 -1.09
C LEU A 94 1.66 -4.54 -0.13
N GLY A 95 0.37 -4.28 -0.39
CA GLY A 95 -0.47 -3.45 0.45
C GLY A 95 -1.82 -4.09 0.74
N LEU A 96 -2.34 -3.87 1.94
CA LEU A 96 -3.66 -4.32 2.36
C LEU A 96 -4.43 -3.16 2.98
N TYR A 97 -5.67 -2.97 2.52
CA TYR A 97 -6.55 -1.87 2.95
C TYR A 97 -7.85 -2.42 3.52
N ARG A 98 -8.36 -1.79 4.58
CA ARG A 98 -9.73 -1.98 5.04
C ARG A 98 -10.70 -1.48 3.97
N ASN A 99 -11.52 -2.37 3.45
CA ASN A 99 -12.36 -2.08 2.29
C ASN A 99 -13.44 -1.03 2.63
N ASN A 100 -14.09 -1.17 3.79
CA ASN A 100 -15.10 -0.22 4.26
C ASN A 100 -14.59 1.24 4.34
N LEU A 101 -13.30 1.44 4.61
CA LEU A 101 -12.66 2.76 4.58
C LEU A 101 -12.31 3.18 3.16
N LEU A 102 -11.71 2.27 2.38
CA LEU A 102 -11.33 2.51 0.99
C LEU A 102 -12.53 2.97 0.14
N GLN A 103 -13.69 2.33 0.29
CA GLN A 103 -14.91 2.68 -0.46
C GLN A 103 -15.38 4.12 -0.17
N GLN A 104 -15.14 4.66 1.04
CA GLN A 104 -15.56 6.01 1.41
C GLN A 104 -14.82 7.10 0.63
N PHE A 105 -13.56 6.86 0.25
CA PHE A 105 -12.75 7.85 -0.47
C PHE A 105 -12.42 7.45 -1.91
N LEU A 106 -12.95 6.33 -2.41
CA LEU A 106 -12.63 5.77 -3.74
C LEU A 106 -12.83 6.80 -4.86
N GLU A 107 -14.00 7.45 -4.91
CA GLU A 107 -14.33 8.46 -5.93
C GLU A 107 -13.39 9.67 -5.85
N ALA A 108 -13.07 10.09 -4.62
CA ALA A 108 -12.24 11.25 -4.35
C ALA A 108 -10.75 10.97 -4.63
N TRP A 109 -10.32 9.72 -4.55
CA TRP A 109 -9.00 9.26 -4.98
C TRP A 109 -8.92 9.16 -6.51
N TYR A 110 -9.93 8.58 -7.15
CA TYR A 110 -9.94 8.39 -8.60
C TYR A 110 -9.90 9.73 -9.35
N ASN A 111 -10.78 10.66 -8.96
CA ASN A 111 -10.96 11.95 -9.61
C ASN A 111 -9.94 13.02 -9.18
N GLN A 112 -8.83 12.62 -8.55
CA GLN A 112 -7.86 13.56 -8.01
C GLN A 112 -7.27 14.48 -9.08
N LYS A 113 -7.25 15.78 -8.76
CA LYS A 113 -6.61 16.84 -9.54
C LYS A 113 -5.63 17.63 -8.69
N PHE A 114 -4.53 18.06 -9.29
CA PHE A 114 -3.62 19.05 -8.73
C PHE A 114 -3.55 20.24 -9.69
N LEU A 115 -3.82 21.44 -9.18
CA LEU A 115 -3.89 22.68 -9.97
C LEU A 115 -4.75 22.53 -11.24
N GLY A 116 -5.90 21.86 -11.11
CA GLY A 116 -6.85 21.62 -12.21
C GLY A 116 -6.50 20.46 -13.16
N THR A 117 -5.30 19.89 -13.05
CA THR A 117 -4.85 18.78 -13.91
C THR A 117 -5.01 17.45 -13.19
N HIS A 118 -5.53 16.42 -13.88
CA HIS A 118 -5.62 15.08 -13.32
C HIS A 118 -4.24 14.53 -12.96
N CYS A 119 -4.07 14.05 -11.73
CA CYS A 119 -2.84 13.39 -11.32
C CYS A 119 -2.76 12.02 -11.99
N THR A 120 -1.64 11.69 -12.65
CA THR A 120 -1.47 10.39 -13.36
C THR A 120 -0.50 9.44 -12.66
N PHE A 121 0.16 9.88 -11.58
CA PHE A 121 1.18 9.11 -10.86
C PHE A 121 0.92 9.15 -9.35
N GLY A 122 1.58 8.24 -8.62
CA GLY A 122 1.55 8.23 -7.16
C GLY A 122 0.27 7.66 -6.56
N ASP A 123 -0.43 6.78 -7.29
CA ASP A 123 -1.69 6.16 -6.88
C ASP A 123 -1.64 5.61 -5.44
N ASP A 124 -0.60 4.85 -5.12
CA ASP A 124 -0.29 4.26 -3.81
C ASP A 124 -0.18 5.29 -2.68
N ARG A 125 0.64 6.32 -2.92
CA ARG A 125 0.85 7.43 -1.98
C ARG A 125 -0.45 8.17 -1.75
N HIS A 126 -1.27 8.35 -2.78
CA HIS A 126 -2.56 9.01 -2.67
C HIS A 126 -3.59 8.17 -1.92
N LEU A 127 -3.68 6.85 -2.17
CA LEU A 127 -4.52 5.95 -1.36
C LEU A 127 -4.14 6.04 0.12
N THR A 128 -2.85 5.96 0.40
CA THR A 128 -2.31 5.98 1.76
C THR A 128 -2.60 7.32 2.45
N ASN A 129 -2.36 8.43 1.77
CA ASN A 129 -2.65 9.76 2.29
C ASN A 129 -4.15 10.00 2.50
N ARG A 130 -5.03 9.39 1.69
CA ARG A 130 -6.48 9.45 1.94
C ARG A 130 -6.86 8.74 3.22
N MET A 131 -6.30 7.56 3.47
CA MET A 131 -6.49 6.81 4.71
C MET A 131 -6.06 7.65 5.93
N LEU A 132 -4.85 8.24 5.87
CA LEU A 132 -4.34 9.15 6.89
C LEU A 132 -5.22 10.39 7.07
N SER A 133 -5.72 10.98 5.98
CA SER A 133 -6.58 12.18 6.04
C SER A 133 -7.94 11.92 6.71
N MET A 134 -8.39 10.67 6.75
CA MET A 134 -9.59 10.25 7.48
C MET A 134 -9.33 9.98 8.96
N GLY A 135 -8.07 10.14 9.42
CA GLY A 135 -7.67 9.93 10.81
C GLY A 135 -7.28 8.48 11.14
N TYR A 136 -7.16 7.61 10.15
CA TYR A 136 -6.72 6.22 10.36
C TYR A 136 -5.21 6.10 10.26
N ALA A 137 -4.64 5.29 11.14
CA ALA A 137 -3.23 4.92 11.13
C ALA A 137 -2.89 4.10 9.87
N THR A 138 -1.64 4.21 9.45
CA THR A 138 -1.07 3.37 8.39
C THR A 138 0.26 2.79 8.87
N LYS A 139 0.47 1.49 8.63
CA LYS A 139 1.61 0.73 9.16
C LYS A 139 2.45 0.06 8.08
#